data_AF-A0AA39WH20-F1
#
_entry.id   AF-A0AA39WH20-F1
#
_cell.length_a   1.000
_cell.length_b   1.000
_cell.length_c   1.000
_cell.angle_alpha   90.00
_cell.angle_beta   90.00
_cell.angle_gamma   90.00
#
_symmetry.space_group_name_H-M   'P 1'
#
loop_
_entity.id
_entity.type
_entity.pdbx_description
1 polymer ?
#
loop_
_entity_poly.entity_id
_entity_poly.type
_entity_poly.pdbx_seq_one_letter_code
_entity_poly.pdbx_strand_id
1 'polypeptide(L)'
;MSRTSPQIAGETIFVGTQLHALVVALSRTTGQTLAVIQINPHPYAVITQSPTFFDGKLFIGTSSFEHYYAPDASYPCCSLSANFVALEFSPSTSTSTSTSNPSPHSYPRHNPPKPRFRVLQNITTIPLSQRQAGWAGASIWGSQPSFSSRRRLAFIGTGNTYSTSASTRACQLANDLTAYILNGPDPCLPQDVLQDSVLAIDIDTGKVGWTHQSTGVDAYKGACGYPGLGPRNSALCPQVPGPDADFGMAPAYVPSSTSTQHGHGDDDMVVLGRKNGVIHALSAVTGQNGMVYFAVINTEFLSWQLKPSNITVDRGAYGALDVKNGRIIWPTAVP
;
A
#
# COMPACT_ATOMS: atom_id res chain seq x y z
N MET A 1 -8.90 -7.35 17.94
CA MET A 1 -7.90 -6.30 18.23
C MET A 1 -7.62 -5.48 16.97
N SER A 2 -7.28 -4.19 17.11
CA SER A 2 -7.00 -3.27 15.99
C SER A 2 -5.51 -2.94 15.93
N ARG A 3 -4.96 -2.77 14.71
CA ARG A 3 -3.60 -2.25 14.46
C ARG A 3 -3.64 -0.86 13.82
N THR A 4 -4.83 -0.31 13.61
CA THR A 4 -5.04 0.99 12.98
C THR A 4 -4.99 2.10 14.01
N SER A 5 -4.41 3.24 13.68
CA SER A 5 -4.72 4.49 14.39
C SER A 5 -6.19 4.83 14.13
N PRO A 6 -7.02 5.09 15.16
CA PRO A 6 -8.41 5.48 14.96
C PRO A 6 -8.52 6.82 14.20
N GLN A 7 -9.50 6.92 13.30
CA GLN A 7 -9.83 8.17 12.62
C GLN A 7 -11.08 8.80 13.24
N ILE A 8 -11.01 10.07 13.60
CA ILE A 8 -12.16 10.83 14.11
C ILE A 8 -12.74 11.68 12.96
N ALA A 9 -14.06 11.70 12.81
CA ALA A 9 -14.78 12.72 12.05
C ALA A 9 -16.12 13.04 12.73
N GLY A 10 -16.26 14.30 13.19
CA GLY A 10 -17.39 14.72 14.02
C GLY A 10 -17.50 13.88 15.30
N GLU A 11 -18.69 13.33 15.53
CA GLU A 11 -19.02 12.48 16.69
C GLU A 11 -18.75 10.98 16.45
N THR A 12 -18.05 10.62 15.37
CA THR A 12 -17.76 9.23 15.01
C THR A 12 -16.26 8.94 15.04
N ILE A 13 -15.90 7.78 15.60
CA ILE A 13 -14.58 7.17 15.53
C ILE A 13 -14.66 5.99 14.55
N PHE A 14 -13.69 5.90 13.64
CA PHE A 14 -13.53 4.79 12.71
C PHE A 14 -12.26 3.99 13.03
N VAL A 15 -12.40 2.66 13.07
CA VAL A 15 -11.28 1.73 13.29
C VAL A 15 -11.38 0.54 12.35
N GLY A 16 -10.22 -0.04 12.01
CA GLY A 16 -10.14 -1.31 11.30
C GLY A 16 -9.86 -2.49 12.24
N THR A 17 -10.34 -3.68 11.90
CA THR A 17 -10.09 -4.91 12.67
C THR A 17 -9.03 -5.80 12.01
N GLN A 18 -8.28 -6.52 12.85
CA GLN A 18 -7.38 -7.60 12.39
C GLN A 18 -8.08 -8.94 12.19
N LEU A 19 -9.41 -8.94 12.12
CA LEU A 19 -10.21 -10.13 11.87
C LEU A 19 -11.38 -9.75 10.95
N HIS A 20 -11.52 -10.47 9.84
CA HIS A 20 -12.55 -10.27 8.81
C HIS A 20 -12.54 -8.89 8.11
N ALA A 21 -11.43 -8.15 8.16
CA ALA A 21 -11.30 -6.81 7.56
C ALA A 21 -12.56 -5.93 7.75
N LEU A 22 -12.97 -5.74 9.01
CA LEU A 22 -14.15 -4.94 9.36
C LEU A 22 -13.73 -3.49 9.61
N VAL A 23 -14.45 -2.56 8.97
CA VAL A 23 -14.45 -1.14 9.34
C VAL A 23 -15.61 -0.93 10.32
N VAL A 24 -15.30 -0.40 11.49
CA VAL A 24 -16.25 -0.18 12.58
C VAL A 24 -16.37 1.32 12.83
N ALA A 25 -17.59 1.84 12.80
CA ALA A 25 -17.94 3.18 13.26
C ALA A 25 -18.46 3.12 14.69
N LEU A 26 -17.90 3.94 15.57
CA LEU A 26 -18.26 4.04 16.98
C LEU A 26 -18.67 5.48 17.31
N SER A 27 -19.65 5.65 18.19
CA SER A 27 -19.95 6.95 18.81
C SER A 27 -18.75 7.37 19.66
N ARG A 28 -18.25 8.59 19.43
CA ARG A 28 -17.12 9.15 20.17
C ARG A 28 -17.45 9.39 21.65
N THR A 29 -18.71 9.68 21.96
CA THR A 29 -19.17 10.03 23.32
C THR A 29 -19.56 8.82 24.14
N THR A 30 -20.10 7.76 23.51
CA THR A 30 -20.64 6.59 24.23
C THR A 30 -19.84 5.30 23.99
N GLY A 31 -19.00 5.26 22.96
CA GLY A 31 -18.34 4.03 22.50
C GLY A 31 -19.29 3.05 21.80
N GLN A 32 -20.58 3.36 21.65
CA GLN A 32 -21.55 2.48 21.00
C GLN A 32 -21.18 2.25 19.53
N THR A 33 -21.24 1.01 19.07
CA THR A 33 -21.11 0.69 17.64
C THR A 33 -22.29 1.22 16.85
N LEU A 34 -22.01 2.11 15.90
CA LEU A 34 -22.98 2.73 15.01
C LEU A 34 -23.21 1.89 13.75
N ALA A 35 -22.14 1.42 13.13
CA ALA A 35 -22.19 0.57 11.94
C ALA A 35 -20.91 -0.25 11.79
N VAL A 36 -21.01 -1.36 11.05
CA VAL A 36 -19.88 -2.22 10.68
C VAL A 36 -20.02 -2.59 9.21
N ILE A 37 -18.90 -2.63 8.48
CA ILE A 37 -18.84 -3.16 7.11
C ILE A 37 -17.59 -4.01 6.92
N GLN A 38 -17.73 -5.17 6.28
CA GLN A 38 -16.59 -5.97 5.81
C GLN A 38 -16.17 -5.48 4.43
N ILE A 39 -14.89 -5.10 4.28
CA ILE A 39 -14.39 -4.52 3.02
C ILE A 39 -13.60 -5.52 2.17
N ASN A 40 -13.24 -6.68 2.72
CA ASN A 40 -12.66 -7.79 1.98
C ASN A 40 -13.19 -9.12 2.52
N PRO A 41 -13.79 -9.98 1.68
CA PRO A 41 -14.45 -11.21 2.12
C PRO A 41 -13.47 -12.35 2.45
N HIS A 42 -12.18 -12.23 2.13
CA HIS A 42 -11.23 -13.30 2.36
C HIS A 42 -11.09 -13.61 3.86
N PRO A 43 -11.09 -14.89 4.28
CA PRO A 43 -11.13 -15.27 5.69
C PRO A 43 -9.96 -14.74 6.51
N TYR A 44 -8.78 -14.60 5.88
CA TYR A 44 -7.58 -14.05 6.49
C TYR A 44 -7.34 -12.57 6.16
N ALA A 45 -8.31 -11.88 5.55
CA ALA A 45 -8.18 -10.43 5.33
C ALA A 45 -8.23 -9.68 6.66
N VAL A 46 -7.37 -8.68 6.77
CA VAL A 46 -7.23 -7.82 7.94
C VAL A 46 -7.11 -6.38 7.50
N ILE A 47 -7.33 -5.46 8.44
CA ILE A 47 -7.03 -4.04 8.24
C ILE A 47 -5.90 -3.66 9.19
N THR A 48 -4.77 -3.27 8.60
CA THR A 48 -3.64 -2.67 9.31
C THR A 48 -3.42 -1.22 8.94
N GLN A 49 -3.84 -0.81 7.73
CA GLN A 49 -3.80 0.58 7.33
C GLN A 49 -4.78 1.43 8.15
N SER A 50 -4.30 2.56 8.65
CA SER A 50 -5.15 3.51 9.36
C SER A 50 -6.18 4.12 8.41
N PRO A 51 -7.49 4.10 8.75
CA PRO A 51 -8.50 4.81 7.99
C PRO A 51 -8.13 6.30 7.87
N THR A 52 -8.45 6.95 6.75
CA THR A 52 -8.23 8.39 6.60
C THR A 52 -9.45 9.05 6.00
N PHE A 53 -9.92 10.11 6.66
CA PHE A 53 -11.05 10.89 6.17
C PHE A 53 -10.52 12.01 5.27
N PHE A 54 -10.98 12.03 4.03
CA PHE A 54 -10.62 13.07 3.06
C PHE A 54 -11.83 13.39 2.20
N ASP A 55 -12.19 14.67 2.15
CA ASP A 55 -13.28 15.17 1.30
C ASP A 55 -14.60 14.38 1.40
N GLY A 56 -15.08 14.18 2.63
CA GLY A 56 -16.34 13.47 2.89
C GLY A 56 -16.28 11.95 2.79
N LYS A 57 -15.13 11.37 2.42
CA LYS A 57 -14.94 9.93 2.21
C LYS A 57 -13.93 9.36 3.20
N LEU A 58 -14.17 8.13 3.64
CA LEU A 58 -13.25 7.35 4.45
C LEU A 58 -12.49 6.38 3.55
N PHE A 59 -11.18 6.55 3.45
CA PHE A 59 -10.29 5.72 2.62
C PHE A 59 -9.54 4.71 3.49
N ILE A 60 -9.46 3.47 3.01
CA ILE A 60 -8.79 2.38 3.75
C ILE A 60 -8.42 1.20 2.85
N GLY A 61 -7.28 0.59 3.12
CA GLY A 61 -6.76 -0.59 2.44
C GLY A 61 -6.80 -1.85 3.30
N THR A 62 -6.70 -3.01 2.65
CA THR A 62 -6.65 -4.32 3.31
C THR A 62 -5.30 -5.00 3.19
N SER A 63 -5.00 -5.83 4.17
CA SER A 63 -3.84 -6.71 4.24
C SER A 63 -4.30 -8.13 4.56
N SER A 64 -3.38 -9.05 4.83
CA SER A 64 -3.73 -10.41 5.21
C SER A 64 -2.75 -11.12 6.13
N PHE A 65 -3.31 -11.99 6.96
CA PHE A 65 -2.55 -13.02 7.65
C PHE A 65 -2.31 -14.30 6.84
N GLU A 66 -2.85 -14.41 5.62
CA GLU A 66 -2.68 -15.57 4.75
C GLU A 66 -1.19 -15.94 4.54
N HIS A 67 -0.34 -14.92 4.48
CA HIS A 67 1.12 -15.06 4.43
C HIS A 67 1.69 -15.95 5.53
N TYR A 68 1.11 -15.95 6.74
CA TYR A 68 1.59 -16.75 7.87
C TYR A 68 1.14 -18.21 7.80
N TYR A 69 0.10 -18.52 7.04
CA TYR A 69 -0.37 -19.90 6.79
C TYR A 69 0.34 -20.54 5.60
N ALA A 70 1.08 -19.77 4.81
CA ALA A 70 1.87 -20.24 3.68
C ALA A 70 2.82 -21.43 3.96
N PRO A 71 3.41 -21.63 5.16
CA PRO A 71 4.24 -22.81 5.45
C PRO A 71 3.46 -24.12 5.63
N ASP A 72 2.14 -24.06 5.84
CA ASP A 72 1.29 -25.22 6.11
C ASP A 72 0.85 -25.89 4.79
N ALA A 73 1.29 -27.13 4.57
CA ALA A 73 0.96 -27.90 3.36
C ALA A 73 -0.53 -28.29 3.27
N SER A 74 -1.29 -28.23 4.35
CA SER A 74 -2.74 -28.49 4.35
C SER A 74 -3.55 -27.26 3.92
N TYR A 75 -2.95 -26.07 3.93
CA TYR A 75 -3.61 -24.84 3.52
C TYR A 75 -3.41 -24.61 2.01
N PRO A 76 -4.49 -24.45 1.21
CA PRO A 76 -4.39 -24.16 -0.21
C PRO A 76 -3.98 -22.71 -0.46
N CYS A 77 -2.73 -22.37 -0.11
CA CYS A 77 -2.20 -21.04 -0.23
C CYS A 77 -1.90 -20.70 -1.71
N CYS A 78 -2.17 -19.49 -2.19
CA CYS A 78 -2.77 -18.35 -1.51
C CYS A 78 -3.82 -17.74 -2.46
N SER A 79 -4.79 -16.98 -1.93
CA SER A 79 -5.92 -16.48 -2.73
C SER A 79 -6.36 -15.05 -2.45
N LEU A 80 -5.79 -14.38 -1.44
CA LEU A 80 -6.09 -12.98 -1.16
C LEU A 80 -5.73 -12.09 -2.36
N SER A 81 -6.64 -11.21 -2.77
CA SER A 81 -6.25 -9.93 -3.36
C SER A 81 -6.65 -8.85 -2.38
N ALA A 82 -5.69 -7.99 -2.05
CA ALA A 82 -6.02 -6.79 -1.29
C ALA A 82 -6.82 -5.81 -2.14
N ASN A 83 -7.41 -4.84 -1.45
CA ASN A 83 -8.18 -3.80 -2.06
C ASN A 83 -8.10 -2.49 -1.27
N PHE A 84 -8.20 -1.38 -2.00
CA PHE A 84 -8.36 -0.03 -1.46
C PHE A 84 -9.80 0.41 -1.68
N VAL A 85 -10.46 0.86 -0.62
CA VAL A 85 -11.86 1.28 -0.69
C VAL A 85 -12.05 2.72 -0.23
N ALA A 86 -13.00 3.40 -0.86
CA ALA A 86 -13.55 4.64 -0.36
C ALA A 86 -14.99 4.39 0.13
N LEU A 87 -15.29 4.82 1.34
CA LEU A 87 -16.58 4.63 1.98
C LEU A 87 -17.23 5.99 2.28
N GLU A 88 -18.55 6.06 2.11
CA GLU A 88 -19.37 7.09 2.72
C GLU A 88 -19.94 6.54 4.02
N PHE A 89 -19.95 7.36 5.08
CA PHE A 89 -20.62 7.05 6.33
C PHE A 89 -21.75 8.05 6.60
N SER A 90 -22.96 7.54 6.83
CA SER A 90 -24.11 8.35 7.22
C SER A 90 -24.42 8.12 8.70
N PRO A 91 -24.23 9.11 9.60
CA PRO A 91 -24.36 8.95 11.06
C PRO A 91 -25.81 8.84 11.61
N SER A 92 -26.83 8.63 10.76
CA SER A 92 -28.27 8.90 11.01
C SER A 92 -28.61 10.39 10.90
N THR A 93 -29.64 10.72 10.11
CA THR A 93 -30.18 12.09 10.01
C THR A 93 -31.16 12.31 11.16
N SER A 94 -30.70 12.88 12.27
CA SER A 94 -31.58 13.53 13.25
C SER A 94 -31.60 15.05 13.01
N THR A 95 -31.91 15.48 11.79
CA THR A 95 -32.13 16.89 11.47
C THR A 95 -33.35 17.05 10.58
N SER A 96 -34.50 16.59 11.06
CA SER A 96 -35.75 17.25 10.74
C SER A 96 -35.98 18.35 11.77
N THR A 97 -35.23 19.45 11.69
CA THR A 97 -35.77 20.76 12.08
C THR A 97 -36.73 21.19 10.97
N SER A 98 -37.84 20.46 10.84
CA SER A 98 -38.99 20.88 10.03
C SER A 98 -39.65 22.05 10.74
N THR A 99 -39.27 23.28 10.37
CA THR A 99 -39.97 24.51 10.73
C THR A 99 -41.26 24.72 9.93
N SER A 100 -41.75 23.73 9.20
CA SER A 100 -43.11 23.78 8.63
C SER A 100 -44.13 23.28 9.64
N ASN A 101 -45.05 24.18 10.03
CA ASN A 101 -46.26 23.93 10.81
C ASN A 101 -46.87 22.56 10.50
N PRO A 102 -46.99 21.64 11.48
CA PRO A 102 -47.59 20.34 11.23
C PRO A 102 -49.10 20.50 10.99
N SER A 103 -49.57 19.98 9.85
CA SER A 103 -50.99 19.72 9.66
C SER A 103 -51.46 18.65 10.66
N PRO A 104 -52.68 18.71 11.25
CA PRO A 104 -53.08 17.88 12.39
C PRO A 104 -53.20 16.35 12.12
N HIS A 105 -52.90 15.87 10.90
CA HIS A 105 -53.24 14.51 10.46
C HIS A 105 -52.09 13.70 9.83
N SER A 106 -50.84 14.15 9.95
CA SER A 106 -49.68 13.40 9.44
C SER A 106 -48.85 12.79 10.56
N TYR A 107 -49.08 11.51 10.86
CA TYR A 107 -48.15 10.70 11.68
C TYR A 107 -46.83 10.52 10.90
N PRO A 108 -45.65 10.89 11.45
CA PRO A 108 -44.38 10.60 10.80
C PRO A 108 -44.14 9.09 10.88
N ARG A 109 -44.38 8.39 9.78
CA ARG A 109 -44.29 6.92 9.69
C ARG A 109 -42.92 6.44 9.17
N HIS A 110 -41.85 7.17 9.48
CA HIS A 110 -40.49 6.76 9.11
C HIS A 110 -39.56 6.90 10.32
N ASN A 111 -39.14 5.75 10.87
CA ASN A 111 -37.98 5.71 11.74
C ASN A 111 -36.80 6.33 10.99
N PRO A 112 -35.99 7.18 11.64
CA PRO A 112 -34.80 7.75 11.00
C PRO A 112 -33.90 6.62 10.50
N PRO A 113 -33.28 6.77 9.31
CA PRO A 113 -32.41 5.75 8.75
C PRO A 113 -31.26 5.45 9.71
N LYS A 114 -31.04 4.16 10.00
CA LYS A 114 -29.94 3.71 10.86
C LYS A 114 -28.58 4.13 10.27
N PRO A 115 -27.56 4.38 11.12
CA PRO A 115 -26.22 4.65 10.63
C PRO A 115 -25.72 3.52 9.74
N ARG A 116 -25.07 3.87 8.62
CA ARG A 116 -24.60 2.88 7.64
C ARG A 116 -23.41 3.37 6.85
N PHE A 117 -22.64 2.40 6.36
CA PHE A 117 -21.64 2.62 5.33
C PHE A 117 -22.22 2.40 3.93
N ARG A 118 -21.65 3.08 2.94
CA ARG A 118 -21.82 2.78 1.52
C ARG A 118 -20.45 2.72 0.86
N VAL A 119 -20.18 1.66 0.11
CA VAL A 119 -18.96 1.57 -0.70
C VAL A 119 -19.12 2.49 -1.91
N LEU A 120 -18.18 3.42 -2.06
CA LEU A 120 -18.10 4.33 -3.20
C LEU A 120 -17.18 3.78 -4.28
N GLN A 121 -16.04 3.24 -3.85
CA GLN A 121 -14.97 2.74 -4.71
C GLN A 121 -14.38 1.48 -4.09
N ASN A 122 -13.97 0.54 -4.94
CA ASN A 122 -13.28 -0.69 -4.53
C ASN A 122 -12.26 -1.08 -5.60
N ILE A 123 -10.99 -0.81 -5.34
CA ILE A 123 -9.88 -1.03 -6.26
C ILE A 123 -9.10 -2.24 -5.78
N THR A 124 -9.10 -3.33 -6.54
CA THR A 124 -8.32 -4.54 -6.23
C THR A 124 -6.89 -4.42 -6.73
N THR A 125 -5.92 -4.88 -5.95
CA THR A 125 -4.50 -4.87 -6.36
C THR A 125 -4.14 -5.98 -7.34
N ILE A 126 -4.95 -7.05 -7.41
CA ILE A 126 -4.79 -8.14 -8.37
C ILE A 126 -6.15 -8.41 -9.04
N PRO A 127 -6.30 -8.18 -10.35
CA PRO A 127 -7.56 -8.35 -11.05
C PRO A 127 -7.97 -9.83 -11.09
N LEU A 128 -9.26 -10.08 -11.34
CA LEU A 128 -9.83 -11.44 -11.30
C LEU A 128 -9.12 -12.41 -12.25
N SER A 129 -8.73 -11.96 -13.44
CA SER A 129 -7.98 -12.77 -14.41
C SER A 129 -6.66 -13.28 -13.84
N GLN A 130 -5.88 -12.39 -13.20
CA GLN A 130 -4.61 -12.75 -12.58
C GLN A 130 -4.81 -13.65 -11.36
N ARG A 131 -5.86 -13.41 -10.56
CA ARG A 131 -6.22 -14.32 -9.46
C ARG A 131 -6.56 -15.73 -9.94
N GLN A 132 -7.34 -15.85 -11.01
CA GLN A 132 -7.65 -17.14 -11.63
C GLN A 132 -6.40 -17.83 -12.17
N ALA A 133 -5.39 -17.06 -12.59
CA ALA A 133 -4.08 -17.57 -12.99
C ALA A 133 -3.17 -17.98 -11.79
N GLY A 134 -3.58 -17.72 -10.54
CA GLY A 134 -2.86 -18.12 -9.33
C GLY A 134 -2.11 -17.01 -8.60
N TRP A 135 -2.31 -15.74 -8.97
CA TRP A 135 -1.74 -14.60 -8.25
C TRP A 135 -2.52 -14.26 -6.98
N ALA A 136 -1.80 -13.97 -5.89
CA ALA A 136 -2.37 -13.52 -4.63
C ALA A 136 -1.39 -12.61 -3.87
N GLY A 137 -1.88 -11.83 -2.91
CA GLY A 137 -1.12 -10.89 -2.09
C GLY A 137 -1.35 -9.44 -2.49
N ALA A 138 -0.26 -8.70 -2.66
CA ALA A 138 -0.23 -7.27 -2.95
C ALA A 138 -0.98 -6.43 -1.91
N SER A 139 -0.71 -6.71 -0.63
CA SER A 139 -1.38 -6.10 0.53
C SER A 139 -1.20 -4.58 0.62
N ILE A 140 -2.18 -3.85 1.14
CA ILE A 140 -2.07 -2.41 1.44
C ILE A 140 -2.06 -2.27 2.96
N TRP A 141 -0.84 -2.28 3.51
CA TRP A 141 -0.65 -2.57 4.94
C TRP A 141 0.14 -1.52 5.71
N GLY A 142 0.62 -0.49 5.01
CA GLY A 142 1.35 0.63 5.58
C GLY A 142 0.50 1.60 6.40
N SER A 143 1.04 2.78 6.66
CA SER A 143 0.35 3.87 7.38
C SER A 143 -0.81 4.48 6.59
N GLN A 144 -1.37 5.57 7.11
CA GLN A 144 -2.46 6.31 6.48
C GLN A 144 -2.06 6.82 5.07
N PRO A 145 -2.93 6.66 4.05
CA PRO A 145 -2.67 7.20 2.70
C PRO A 145 -2.46 8.72 2.75
N SER A 146 -1.66 9.25 1.83
CA SER A 146 -1.52 10.68 1.64
C SER A 146 -2.34 11.17 0.44
N PHE A 147 -2.65 12.47 0.43
CA PHE A 147 -3.57 13.06 -0.54
C PHE A 147 -3.03 14.37 -1.10
N SER A 148 -3.33 14.62 -2.37
CA SER A 148 -3.24 15.94 -2.98
C SER A 148 -4.64 16.49 -3.20
N SER A 149 -5.01 17.53 -2.44
CA SER A 149 -6.29 18.23 -2.62
C SER A 149 -6.39 18.91 -3.98
N ARG A 150 -5.29 19.52 -4.43
CA ARG A 150 -5.19 20.19 -5.73
C ARG A 150 -5.37 19.22 -6.90
N ARG A 151 -4.77 18.02 -6.81
CA ARG A 151 -4.78 17.04 -7.91
C ARG A 151 -5.88 16.00 -7.81
N ARG A 152 -6.60 15.95 -6.69
CA ARG A 152 -7.62 14.92 -6.41
C ARG A 152 -7.03 13.50 -6.46
N LEU A 153 -5.81 13.33 -5.92
CA LEU A 153 -5.11 12.04 -5.90
C LEU A 153 -4.89 11.54 -4.46
N ALA A 154 -5.10 10.25 -4.24
CA ALA A 154 -4.63 9.51 -3.08
C ALA A 154 -3.40 8.69 -3.48
N PHE A 155 -2.41 8.61 -2.59
CA PHE A 155 -1.19 7.84 -2.82
C PHE A 155 -1.07 6.70 -1.82
N ILE A 156 -0.82 5.49 -2.33
CA ILE A 156 -0.64 4.27 -1.52
C ILE A 156 0.55 3.46 -2.01
N GLY A 157 1.12 2.67 -1.09
CA GLY A 157 2.11 1.63 -1.38
C GLY A 157 1.46 0.25 -1.24
N THR A 158 1.89 -0.70 -2.06
CA THR A 158 1.45 -2.09 -2.01
C THR A 158 2.60 -3.03 -1.65
N GLY A 159 2.18 -4.17 -1.09
CA GLY A 159 3.05 -5.23 -0.66
C GLY A 159 3.46 -6.20 -1.77
N ASN A 160 4.24 -7.19 -1.38
CA ASN A 160 4.64 -8.29 -2.24
C ASN A 160 3.47 -9.27 -2.50
N THR A 161 3.67 -10.18 -3.45
CA THR A 161 2.73 -11.28 -3.70
C THR A 161 3.04 -12.50 -2.84
N TYR A 162 2.02 -13.33 -2.56
CA TYR A 162 2.15 -14.59 -1.83
C TYR A 162 2.21 -15.80 -2.76
N SER A 163 1.71 -15.64 -3.98
CA SER A 163 1.77 -16.63 -5.05
C SER A 163 1.73 -15.94 -6.40
N THR A 164 2.28 -16.64 -7.38
CA THR A 164 2.38 -16.19 -8.78
C THR A 164 1.70 -17.21 -9.70
N SER A 165 1.53 -16.86 -10.97
CA SER A 165 1.02 -17.81 -11.96
C SER A 165 2.06 -18.87 -12.35
N ALA A 166 1.61 -20.03 -12.84
CA ALA A 166 2.52 -21.05 -13.36
C ALA A 166 3.35 -20.53 -14.56
N SER A 167 2.75 -19.72 -15.44
CA SER A 167 3.43 -19.09 -16.57
C SER A 167 4.51 -18.11 -16.13
N THR A 168 4.27 -17.31 -15.09
CA THR A 168 5.28 -16.41 -14.53
C THR A 168 6.45 -17.19 -13.95
N ARG A 169 6.20 -18.27 -13.19
CA ARG A 169 7.28 -19.13 -12.67
C ARG A 169 8.11 -19.73 -13.79
N ALA A 170 7.46 -20.27 -14.82
CA ALA A 170 8.16 -20.83 -15.98
C ALA A 170 9.00 -19.77 -16.71
N CYS A 171 8.46 -18.56 -16.89
CA CYS A 171 9.18 -17.44 -17.49
C CYS A 171 10.40 -17.02 -16.67
N GLN A 172 10.27 -16.91 -15.34
CA GLN A 172 11.37 -16.56 -14.43
C GLN A 172 12.52 -17.59 -14.51
N LEU A 173 12.17 -18.88 -14.51
CA LEU A 173 13.15 -19.96 -14.64
C LEU A 173 13.83 -19.99 -16.02
N ALA A 174 13.07 -19.76 -17.09
CA ALA A 174 13.60 -19.77 -18.45
C ALA A 174 14.57 -18.61 -18.74
N ASN A 175 14.43 -17.50 -18.02
CA ASN A 175 15.27 -16.31 -18.19
C ASN A 175 16.33 -16.19 -17.09
N ASP A 176 16.48 -17.20 -16.22
CA ASP A 176 17.38 -17.17 -15.05
C ASP A 176 17.26 -15.88 -14.23
N LEU A 177 16.02 -15.42 -14.03
CA LEU A 177 15.73 -14.21 -13.25
C LEU A 177 15.78 -14.49 -11.74
N THR A 178 16.81 -15.23 -11.33
CA THR A 178 17.05 -15.64 -9.94
C THR A 178 17.62 -14.50 -9.09
N ALA A 179 18.04 -13.40 -9.72
CA ALA A 179 18.75 -12.29 -9.08
C ALA A 179 17.89 -11.02 -8.92
N TYR A 180 17.98 -10.45 -7.71
CA TYR A 180 17.40 -9.20 -7.21
C TYR A 180 17.66 -7.92 -8.03
N ILE A 181 18.49 -7.98 -9.08
CA ILE A 181 18.89 -6.80 -9.86
C ILE A 181 18.51 -7.01 -11.32
N LEU A 182 17.25 -6.70 -11.62
CA LEU A 182 16.85 -6.48 -13.01
C LEU A 182 17.22 -5.05 -13.41
N ASN A 183 18.07 -4.91 -14.42
CA ASN A 183 18.32 -3.63 -15.07
C ASN A 183 17.21 -3.38 -16.11
N GLY A 184 15.99 -3.09 -15.65
CA GLY A 184 14.84 -2.80 -16.49
C GLY A 184 13.57 -3.57 -16.12
N PRO A 185 12.49 -3.41 -16.92
CA PRO A 185 11.22 -4.08 -16.68
C PRO A 185 11.36 -5.60 -16.66
N ASP A 186 10.66 -6.26 -15.74
CA ASP A 186 10.59 -7.72 -15.70
C ASP A 186 9.56 -8.20 -16.75
N PRO A 187 9.98 -8.92 -17.81
CA PRO A 187 9.06 -9.37 -18.87
C PRO A 187 8.06 -10.43 -18.39
N CYS A 188 8.31 -11.06 -17.25
CA CYS A 188 7.47 -12.10 -16.66
C CYS A 188 6.45 -11.55 -15.65
N LEU A 189 6.58 -10.29 -15.24
CA LEU A 189 5.72 -9.60 -14.29
C LEU A 189 4.62 -8.83 -15.03
N PRO A 190 3.33 -9.22 -14.90
CA PRO A 190 2.24 -8.44 -15.46
C PRO A 190 2.12 -7.07 -14.79
N GLN A 191 1.90 -6.04 -15.59
CA GLN A 191 1.73 -4.65 -15.11
C GLN A 191 0.45 -4.44 -14.28
N ASP A 192 -0.55 -5.32 -14.45
CA ASP A 192 -1.82 -5.28 -13.74
C ASP A 192 -1.79 -6.06 -12.41
N VAL A 193 -0.68 -6.71 -12.06
CA VAL A 193 -0.44 -7.26 -10.72
C VAL A 193 0.30 -6.20 -9.91
N LEU A 194 -0.43 -5.44 -9.10
CA LEU A 194 0.10 -4.27 -8.39
C LEU A 194 0.90 -4.64 -7.15
N GLN A 195 1.86 -5.56 -7.29
CA GLN A 195 2.87 -5.88 -6.28
C GLN A 195 3.90 -4.76 -6.19
N ASP A 196 4.50 -4.55 -5.02
CA ASP A 196 5.63 -3.65 -4.81
C ASP A 196 5.48 -2.33 -5.57
N SER A 197 4.29 -1.73 -5.51
CA SER A 197 3.89 -0.60 -6.34
C SER A 197 3.53 0.63 -5.53
N VAL A 198 3.83 1.80 -6.07
CA VAL A 198 3.21 3.07 -5.66
C VAL A 198 2.08 3.38 -6.62
N LEU A 199 0.89 3.69 -6.11
CA LEU A 199 -0.27 4.04 -6.91
C LEU A 199 -0.68 5.48 -6.62
N ALA A 200 -1.07 6.21 -7.66
CA ALA A 200 -1.90 7.40 -7.54
C ALA A 200 -3.31 7.09 -8.00
N ILE A 201 -4.29 7.35 -7.14
CA ILE A 201 -5.69 6.99 -7.33
C ILE A 201 -6.51 8.27 -7.33
N ASP A 202 -7.29 8.49 -8.38
CA ASP A 202 -8.24 9.58 -8.46
C ASP A 202 -9.34 9.38 -7.39
N ILE A 203 -9.44 10.32 -6.46
CA ILE A 203 -10.30 10.17 -5.28
C ILE A 203 -11.78 10.33 -5.57
N ASP A 204 -12.14 10.81 -6.76
CA ASP A 204 -13.53 11.00 -7.19
C ASP A 204 -14.06 9.76 -7.88
N THR A 205 -13.27 9.19 -8.77
CA THR A 205 -13.66 8.09 -9.65
C THR A 205 -13.13 6.73 -9.19
N GLY A 206 -12.08 6.70 -8.36
CA GLY A 206 -11.36 5.50 -7.99
C GLY A 206 -10.48 4.94 -9.10
N LYS A 207 -10.26 5.68 -10.19
CA LYS A 207 -9.37 5.24 -11.28
C LYS A 207 -7.91 5.37 -10.83
N VAL A 208 -7.11 4.36 -11.14
CA VAL A 208 -5.66 4.44 -10.98
C VAL A 208 -5.12 5.36 -12.08
N GLY A 209 -4.58 6.51 -11.70
CA GLY A 209 -4.03 7.51 -12.62
C GLY A 209 -2.66 7.11 -13.14
N TRP A 210 -1.78 6.66 -12.24
CA TRP A 210 -0.49 6.08 -12.61
C TRP A 210 -0.04 5.06 -11.56
N THR A 211 0.88 4.18 -11.99
CA THR A 211 1.51 3.16 -11.16
C THR A 211 3.03 3.22 -11.34
N HIS A 212 3.77 3.14 -10.24
CA HIS A 212 5.21 2.88 -10.24
C HIS A 212 5.43 1.50 -9.65
N GLN A 213 5.45 0.47 -10.50
CA GLN A 213 5.68 -0.92 -10.10
C GLN A 213 7.18 -1.19 -10.04
N SER A 214 7.63 -1.77 -8.92
CA SER A 214 9.01 -2.23 -8.81
C SER A 214 9.27 -3.38 -9.77
N THR A 215 10.48 -3.42 -10.30
CA THR A 215 10.94 -4.51 -11.18
C THR A 215 11.21 -5.77 -10.37
N GLY A 216 10.93 -6.92 -10.97
CA GLY A 216 11.19 -8.22 -10.36
C GLY A 216 9.98 -8.77 -9.64
N VAL A 217 9.75 -10.07 -9.79
CA VAL A 217 8.74 -10.79 -9.03
C VAL A 217 9.17 -10.92 -7.56
N ASP A 218 8.40 -10.29 -6.67
CA ASP A 218 8.45 -10.50 -5.22
C ASP A 218 7.27 -11.37 -4.79
N ALA A 219 7.54 -12.66 -4.65
CA ALA A 219 6.61 -13.71 -4.25
C ALA A 219 6.85 -14.18 -2.81
N TYR A 220 7.46 -13.32 -1.98
CA TYR A 220 7.92 -13.70 -0.65
C TYR A 220 6.76 -14.05 0.28
N LYS A 221 6.77 -15.24 0.85
CA LYS A 221 5.73 -15.69 1.78
C LYS A 221 6.32 -16.31 3.02
N GLY A 222 5.52 -16.54 4.06
CA GLY A 222 6.00 -17.08 5.33
C GLY A 222 6.75 -18.41 5.19
N ALA A 223 6.47 -19.19 4.14
CA ALA A 223 7.21 -20.42 3.80
C ALA A 223 8.71 -20.16 3.54
N CYS A 224 9.08 -18.97 3.07
CA CYS A 224 10.46 -18.57 2.77
C CYS A 224 11.27 -18.15 4.00
N GLY A 225 10.64 -18.11 5.17
CA GLY A 225 11.33 -17.97 6.44
C GLY A 225 11.79 -16.55 6.73
N TYR A 226 13.07 -16.38 7.05
CA TYR A 226 13.72 -15.09 7.25
C TYR A 226 15.08 -15.09 6.55
N PRO A 227 15.55 -13.92 6.06
CA PRO A 227 16.91 -13.79 5.54
C PRO A 227 17.94 -14.37 6.53
N GLY A 228 18.84 -15.23 6.04
CA GLY A 228 19.89 -15.88 6.85
C GLY A 228 19.46 -17.11 7.66
N LEU A 229 18.16 -17.42 7.76
CA LEU A 229 17.65 -18.61 8.47
C LEU A 229 17.09 -19.69 7.54
N GLY A 230 16.98 -19.40 6.24
CA GLY A 230 16.44 -20.32 5.24
C GLY A 230 14.92 -20.47 5.30
N PRO A 231 14.33 -21.22 4.35
CA PRO A 231 12.89 -21.40 4.26
C PRO A 231 12.36 -22.24 5.42
N ARG A 232 11.21 -21.83 5.98
CA ARG A 232 10.43 -22.64 6.93
C ARG A 232 9.86 -23.90 6.26
N ASN A 233 9.54 -23.81 4.97
CA ASN A 233 9.11 -24.93 4.16
C ASN A 233 9.62 -24.74 2.72
N SER A 234 10.67 -25.48 2.36
CA SER A 234 11.32 -25.38 1.05
C SER A 234 10.44 -25.83 -0.11
N ALA A 235 9.46 -26.70 0.12
CA ALA A 235 8.53 -27.15 -0.92
C ALA A 235 7.48 -26.08 -1.26
N LEU A 236 7.15 -25.20 -0.32
CA LEU A 236 6.12 -24.16 -0.48
C LEU A 236 6.70 -22.76 -0.72
N CYS A 237 7.98 -22.55 -0.41
CA CYS A 237 8.70 -21.36 -0.87
C CYS A 237 9.03 -21.51 -2.36
N PRO A 238 8.63 -20.57 -3.23
CA PRO A 238 9.02 -20.61 -4.64
C PRO A 238 10.54 -20.56 -4.79
N GLN A 239 11.06 -21.20 -5.85
CA GLN A 239 12.50 -21.20 -6.16
C GLN A 239 13.05 -19.79 -6.35
N VAL A 240 12.22 -18.88 -6.89
CA VAL A 240 12.50 -17.44 -6.98
C VAL A 240 11.47 -16.73 -6.10
N PRO A 241 11.76 -16.51 -4.81
CA PRO A 241 10.84 -15.84 -3.89
C PRO A 241 10.88 -14.33 -4.00
N GLY A 242 11.93 -13.76 -4.58
CA GLY A 242 12.18 -12.34 -4.51
C GLY A 242 12.60 -11.89 -3.09
N PRO A 243 12.80 -10.58 -2.92
CA PRO A 243 13.56 -10.03 -1.80
C PRO A 243 12.78 -9.69 -0.52
N ASP A 244 11.44 -9.75 -0.51
CA ASP A 244 10.61 -9.09 0.52
C ASP A 244 10.94 -7.58 0.62
N ALA A 245 11.02 -6.91 -0.53
CA ALA A 245 11.43 -5.51 -0.61
C ALA A 245 10.24 -4.56 -0.80
N ASP A 246 9.03 -4.99 -0.48
CA ASP A 246 7.82 -4.24 -0.77
C ASP A 246 7.68 -2.92 -0.01
N PHE A 247 6.65 -2.13 -0.38
CA PHE A 247 6.36 -0.85 0.23
C PHE A 247 5.52 -1.02 1.51
N GLY A 248 6.21 -1.13 2.65
CA GLY A 248 5.58 -1.33 3.95
C GLY A 248 4.99 -0.09 4.63
N MET A 249 5.06 1.08 3.98
CA MET A 249 4.57 2.36 4.50
C MET A 249 3.85 3.15 3.41
N ALA A 250 2.90 4.01 3.80
CA ALA A 250 2.24 4.87 2.82
C ALA A 250 3.19 5.99 2.35
N PRO A 251 3.10 6.43 1.09
CA PRO A 251 3.87 7.56 0.59
C PRO A 251 3.55 8.84 1.35
N ALA A 252 4.57 9.65 1.65
CA ALA A 252 4.42 11.02 2.07
C ALA A 252 4.27 11.92 0.84
N TYR A 253 3.16 12.66 0.74
CA TYR A 253 2.99 13.69 -0.27
C TYR A 253 3.72 14.97 0.17
N VAL A 254 4.58 15.47 -0.69
CA VAL A 254 5.41 16.67 -0.47
C VAL A 254 5.00 17.70 -1.53
N PRO A 255 4.16 18.68 -1.19
CA PRO A 255 3.80 19.73 -2.14
C PRO A 255 5.02 20.60 -2.44
N SER A 256 5.16 20.97 -3.70
CA SER A 256 6.17 21.95 -4.12
C SER A 256 5.89 23.32 -3.50
N SER A 257 6.94 24.07 -3.18
CA SER A 257 6.84 25.45 -2.70
C SER A 257 7.95 26.31 -3.30
N THR A 258 7.77 27.64 -3.30
CA THR A 258 8.81 28.59 -3.73
C THR A 258 10.09 28.52 -2.91
N SER A 259 10.06 27.87 -1.74
CA SER A 259 11.24 27.64 -0.89
C SER A 259 11.93 26.28 -1.12
N THR A 260 11.36 25.40 -1.95
CA THR A 260 12.03 24.17 -2.40
C THR A 260 12.95 24.47 -3.59
N GLN A 261 14.14 23.86 -3.66
CA GLN A 261 15.10 24.09 -4.76
C GLN A 261 14.56 23.72 -6.15
N HIS A 262 13.49 22.92 -6.22
CA HIS A 262 12.74 22.58 -7.44
C HIS A 262 11.36 23.29 -7.42
N GLY A 263 11.33 24.53 -6.93
CA GLY A 263 10.13 25.21 -6.44
C GLY A 263 9.25 25.91 -7.48
N HIS A 264 9.02 25.31 -8.64
CA HIS A 264 8.14 25.89 -9.66
C HIS A 264 7.11 24.89 -10.21
N GLY A 265 5.82 25.13 -9.93
CA GLY A 265 4.71 24.56 -10.70
C GLY A 265 4.23 23.17 -10.26
N ASP A 266 4.59 22.14 -11.02
CA ASP A 266 4.07 20.76 -10.92
C ASP A 266 5.03 19.76 -10.26
N ASP A 267 6.08 20.26 -9.60
CA ASP A 267 7.15 19.48 -8.93
C ASP A 267 6.74 18.90 -7.57
N ASP A 268 5.45 18.62 -7.37
CA ASP A 268 5.01 17.89 -6.19
C ASP A 268 5.59 16.48 -6.21
N MET A 269 6.00 15.99 -5.05
CA MET A 269 6.63 14.68 -4.92
C MET A 269 5.83 13.76 -4.00
N VAL A 270 6.01 12.46 -4.19
CA VAL A 270 5.65 11.43 -3.22
C VAL A 270 6.90 10.69 -2.80
N VAL A 271 7.12 10.57 -1.50
CA VAL A 271 8.32 9.97 -0.92
C VAL A 271 7.94 8.74 -0.11
N LEU A 272 8.55 7.58 -0.39
CA LEU A 272 8.36 6.39 0.45
C LEU A 272 9.58 5.46 0.45
N GLY A 273 9.71 4.71 1.55
CA GLY A 273 10.73 3.68 1.71
C GLY A 273 10.22 2.28 1.38
N ARG A 274 11.10 1.46 0.79
CA ARG A 274 10.98 0.01 0.65
C ARG A 274 11.65 -0.69 1.83
N LYS A 275 11.22 -1.92 2.15
CA LYS A 275 11.82 -2.74 3.23
C LYS A 275 13.33 -2.96 3.07
N ASN A 276 13.83 -2.92 1.84
CA ASN A 276 15.26 -3.06 1.52
C ASN A 276 16.11 -1.80 1.85
N GLY A 277 15.53 -0.76 2.43
CA GLY A 277 16.25 0.47 2.80
C GLY A 277 16.40 1.50 1.68
N VAL A 278 15.76 1.28 0.53
CA VAL A 278 15.71 2.24 -0.58
C VAL A 278 14.50 3.16 -0.42
N ILE A 279 14.72 4.47 -0.45
CA ILE A 279 13.68 5.51 -0.43
C ILE A 279 13.55 6.08 -1.83
N HIS A 280 12.32 6.09 -2.34
CA HIS A 280 11.97 6.72 -3.60
C HIS A 280 11.27 8.04 -3.33
N ALA A 281 11.70 9.11 -3.97
CA ALA A 281 10.92 10.30 -4.23
C ALA A 281 10.50 10.23 -5.70
N LEU A 282 9.22 10.34 -6.01
CA LEU A 282 8.67 10.26 -7.36
C LEU A 282 7.82 11.50 -7.62
N SER A 283 7.75 11.97 -8.87
CA SER A 283 6.79 13.02 -9.22
C SER A 283 5.37 12.56 -8.88
N ALA A 284 4.63 13.36 -8.12
CA ALA A 284 3.24 13.09 -7.78
C ALA A 284 2.31 13.10 -9.01
N VAL A 285 2.76 13.69 -10.12
CA VAL A 285 2.00 13.81 -11.37
C VAL A 285 2.15 12.58 -12.25
N THR A 286 3.37 12.07 -12.37
CA THR A 286 3.69 11.03 -13.37
C THR A 286 4.13 9.70 -12.74
N GLY A 287 4.48 9.69 -11.46
CA GLY A 287 5.14 8.54 -10.81
C GLY A 287 6.57 8.29 -11.30
N GLN A 288 7.17 9.24 -12.03
CA GLN A 288 8.48 9.12 -12.67
C GLN A 288 9.42 10.28 -12.32
N ASN A 289 10.67 10.21 -12.80
CA ASN A 289 11.67 11.30 -12.80
C ASN A 289 12.02 11.89 -11.42
N GLY A 290 12.10 11.04 -10.39
CA GLY A 290 12.42 11.50 -9.06
C GLY A 290 13.79 11.05 -8.56
N MET A 291 13.97 11.10 -7.23
CA MET A 291 15.23 10.81 -6.55
C MET A 291 15.14 9.48 -5.82
N VAL A 292 16.22 8.71 -5.81
CA VAL A 292 16.36 7.54 -4.94
C VAL A 292 17.39 7.86 -3.87
N TYR A 293 16.99 7.75 -2.60
CA TYR A 293 17.91 7.76 -1.47
C TYR A 293 18.13 6.32 -1.02
N PHE A 294 19.36 5.98 -0.67
CA PHE A 294 19.69 4.61 -0.31
C PHE A 294 20.62 4.57 0.89
N ALA A 295 20.52 3.49 1.65
CA ALA A 295 21.51 3.10 2.64
C ALA A 295 22.29 1.89 2.13
N VAL A 296 23.61 1.97 2.21
CA VAL A 296 24.54 0.87 1.97
C VAL A 296 24.92 0.30 3.33
N ILE A 297 24.64 -0.98 3.53
CA ILE A 297 25.05 -1.72 4.73
C ILE A 297 26.31 -2.51 4.39
N ASN A 298 27.39 -2.29 5.15
CA ASN A 298 28.67 -2.97 4.98
C ASN A 298 29.09 -3.61 6.30
N THR A 299 28.42 -4.70 6.67
CA THR A 299 28.66 -5.41 7.95
C THR A 299 30.00 -6.13 8.02
N GLU A 300 30.63 -6.39 6.87
CA GLU A 300 31.92 -7.10 6.77
C GLU A 300 33.13 -6.16 6.70
N PHE A 301 32.89 -4.84 6.80
CA PHE A 301 33.93 -3.81 6.72
C PHE A 301 34.81 -3.88 5.46
N LEU A 302 34.23 -4.30 4.33
CA LEU A 302 34.96 -4.38 3.06
C LEU A 302 35.30 -2.97 2.57
N SER A 303 36.54 -2.76 2.12
CA SER A 303 36.95 -1.47 1.51
C SER A 303 36.30 -1.25 0.15
N TRP A 304 35.64 -0.11 -0.03
CA TRP A 304 34.98 0.26 -1.29
C TRP A 304 35.01 1.79 -1.52
N GLN A 305 34.70 2.24 -2.74
CA GLN A 305 34.76 3.65 -3.11
C GLN A 305 33.38 4.30 -3.20
N LEU A 306 33.21 5.43 -2.51
CA LEU A 306 32.07 6.31 -2.68
C LEU A 306 32.15 7.02 -4.03
N LYS A 307 31.21 6.75 -4.93
CA LYS A 307 31.05 7.52 -6.17
C LYS A 307 30.10 8.69 -5.94
N PRO A 308 30.38 9.90 -6.48
CA PRO A 308 31.44 10.19 -7.45
C PRO A 308 32.79 10.63 -6.83
N SER A 309 32.89 10.79 -5.51
CA SER A 309 34.08 11.38 -4.85
C SER A 309 35.35 10.53 -4.88
N ASN A 310 35.24 9.23 -5.20
CA ASN A 310 36.30 8.22 -5.13
C ASN A 310 36.93 8.05 -3.74
N ILE A 311 36.27 8.53 -2.67
CA ILE A 311 36.74 8.34 -1.30
C ILE A 311 36.58 6.86 -0.93
N THR A 312 37.67 6.22 -0.51
CA THR A 312 37.64 4.85 0.01
C THR A 312 37.10 4.85 1.43
N VAL A 313 36.11 4.01 1.70
CA VAL A 313 35.54 3.77 3.02
C VAL A 313 35.42 2.27 3.26
N ASP A 314 35.38 1.88 4.53
CA ASP A 314 35.22 0.50 5.01
C ASP A 314 33.91 0.31 5.78
N ARG A 315 33.00 1.28 5.71
CA ARG A 315 31.72 1.28 6.43
C ARG A 315 30.56 1.50 5.48
N GLY A 316 29.34 1.49 6.04
CA GLY A 316 28.14 1.81 5.29
C GLY A 316 28.16 3.25 4.77
N ALA A 317 27.19 3.59 3.93
CA ALA A 317 27.00 4.95 3.45
C ALA A 317 25.52 5.24 3.20
N TYR A 318 25.16 6.52 3.19
CA TYR A 318 23.92 7.01 2.63
C TYR A 318 24.20 7.66 1.29
N GLY A 319 23.22 7.69 0.40
CA GLY A 319 23.38 8.42 -0.85
C GLY A 319 22.07 8.84 -1.47
N ALA A 320 22.18 9.68 -2.50
CA ALA A 320 21.10 10.10 -3.36
C ALA A 320 21.46 9.90 -4.83
N LEU A 321 20.51 9.41 -5.61
CA LEU A 321 20.61 9.09 -7.04
C LEU A 321 19.46 9.77 -7.78
N ASP A 322 19.74 10.47 -8.87
CA ASP A 322 18.72 10.95 -9.79
C ASP A 322 18.29 9.81 -10.71
N VAL A 323 17.01 9.45 -10.67
CA VAL A 323 16.46 8.32 -11.44
C VAL A 323 16.43 8.62 -12.94
N LYS A 324 16.34 9.89 -13.34
CA LYS A 324 16.23 10.28 -14.76
C LYS A 324 17.52 10.03 -15.52
N ASN A 325 18.67 10.23 -14.88
CA ASN A 325 19.99 10.16 -15.53
C ASN A 325 20.95 9.17 -14.86
N GLY A 326 20.53 8.49 -13.79
CA GLY A 326 21.37 7.52 -13.06
C GLY A 326 22.57 8.16 -12.34
N ARG A 327 22.58 9.48 -12.16
CA ARG A 327 23.69 10.19 -11.53
C ARG A 327 23.57 10.16 -10.02
N ILE A 328 24.59 9.60 -9.34
CA ILE A 328 24.72 9.76 -7.89
C ILE A 328 24.98 11.25 -7.59
N ILE A 329 24.07 11.89 -6.87
CA ILE A 329 24.17 13.31 -6.50
C ILE A 329 25.16 13.49 -5.35
N TRP A 330 25.01 12.68 -4.31
CA TRP A 330 25.91 12.67 -3.17
C TRP A 330 25.92 11.29 -2.52
N PRO A 331 27.09 10.84 -2.05
CA PRO A 331 27.20 9.85 -0.99
C PRO A 331 27.72 10.50 0.31
N THR A 332 27.38 9.92 1.46
CA THR A 332 27.91 10.29 2.78
C THR A 332 28.21 9.00 3.53
N ALA A 333 29.46 8.80 3.93
CA ALA A 333 29.82 7.65 4.76
C ALA A 333 29.02 7.69 6.07
N VAL A 334 28.64 6.52 6.58
CA VAL A 334 28.17 6.41 7.97
C VAL A 334 29.30 6.93 8.88
N PRO A 335 28.99 7.70 9.94
CA PRO A 335 29.99 8.23 10.87
C PRO A 335 30.91 7.16 11.46
#